data_AF-A0A1A9X3H3-F1
#
_entry.id   AF-A0A1A9X3H3-F1
#
_cell.length_a   1.000
_cell.length_b   1.000
_cell.length_c   1.000
_cell.angle_alpha   90.00
_cell.angle_beta   90.00
_cell.angle_gamma   90.00
#
_symmetry.space_group_name_H-M   'P 1'
#
loop_
_entity.id
_entity.type
_entity.pdbx_description
1 polymer ?
#
loop_
_entity_poly.entity_id
_entity_poly.type
_entity_poly.pdbx_seq_one_letter_code
_entity_poly.pdbx_strand_id
1 'polypeptide(L)'
;MFADDMKENREGEAKFPEFKATALKAVINYVYSGMINITEDSVESILLITNMLQIDWVKDQYGQFLQQRVKVTNCFSTRRIADMYSCKQLGNYWSEYILLRCFPRLINVEEFLQLSFDEVCRQAMNSNLTIFMHNPKKTLIEVC
;
A
#
# COMPACT_ATOMS: atom_id res chain seq x y z
N MET A 1 14.90 -5.67 -20.07
CA MET A 1 13.98 -5.06 -21.06
C MET A 1 14.76 -4.49 -22.22
N PHE A 2 15.53 -3.41 -22.04
CA PHE A 2 16.43 -2.88 -23.08
C PHE A 2 17.90 -3.28 -22.89
N ALA A 3 18.18 -4.04 -21.83
CA ALA A 3 19.38 -4.83 -21.68
C ALA A 3 19.01 -6.31 -21.92
N ASP A 4 20.00 -7.09 -22.36
CA ASP A 4 19.92 -8.51 -22.73
C ASP A 4 19.21 -8.81 -24.07
N ASP A 5 19.24 -10.09 -24.46
CA ASP A 5 18.71 -10.60 -25.71
C ASP A 5 17.18 -10.83 -25.66
N MET A 6 16.45 -9.80 -25.22
CA MET A 6 14.99 -9.78 -25.18
C MET A 6 14.38 -9.26 -26.48
N LYS A 7 13.10 -9.56 -26.72
CA LYS A 7 12.36 -9.14 -27.91
C LYS A 7 12.36 -7.62 -28.07
N GLU A 8 12.14 -6.90 -26.98
CA GLU A 8 12.09 -5.43 -26.94
C GLU A 8 13.43 -4.80 -27.33
N ASN A 9 14.54 -5.44 -26.99
CA ASN A 9 15.87 -5.00 -27.42
C ASN A 9 16.08 -5.26 -28.93
N ARG A 10 15.66 -6.42 -29.43
CA ARG A 10 15.79 -6.78 -30.86
C ARG A 10 14.91 -5.94 -31.78
N GLU A 11 13.69 -5.62 -31.35
CA GLU A 11 12.72 -4.85 -32.13
C GLU A 11 12.88 -3.34 -31.94
N GLY A 12 13.58 -2.90 -30.89
CA GLY A 12 13.70 -1.49 -30.53
C GLY A 12 12.36 -0.87 -30.09
N GLU A 13 11.34 -1.69 -29.85
CA GLU A 13 9.99 -1.27 -29.49
C GLU A 13 9.50 -2.05 -28.27
N ALA A 14 8.82 -1.36 -27.37
CA ALA A 14 8.18 -1.92 -26.20
C ALA A 14 6.68 -1.66 -26.22
N LYS A 15 5.88 -2.71 -26.07
CA LYS A 15 4.41 -2.62 -26.09
C LYS A 15 3.86 -2.91 -24.71
N PHE A 16 2.98 -2.02 -24.25
CA PHE A 16 2.30 -2.12 -22.95
C PHE A 16 0.78 -2.06 -23.14
N PRO A 17 0.15 -3.12 -23.68
CA PRO A 17 -1.27 -3.12 -24.02
C PRO A 17 -2.21 -2.96 -22.81
N GLU A 18 -1.76 -3.34 -21.62
CA GLU A 18 -2.49 -3.22 -20.36
C GLU A 18 -2.59 -1.79 -19.81
N PHE A 19 -1.85 -0.82 -20.36
CA PHE A 19 -1.79 0.53 -19.83
C PHE A 19 -2.51 1.56 -20.69
N LYS A 20 -3.18 2.50 -20.01
CA LYS A 20 -3.73 3.70 -20.66
C LYS A 20 -2.59 4.57 -21.17
N ALA A 21 -2.65 4.95 -22.45
CA ALA A 21 -1.63 5.80 -23.08
C ALA A 21 -1.40 7.12 -22.34
N THR A 22 -2.44 7.71 -21.75
CA THR A 22 -2.35 8.95 -20.96
C THR A 22 -1.52 8.76 -19.69
N ALA A 23 -1.71 7.65 -18.98
CA ALA A 23 -0.95 7.34 -17.77
C ALA A 23 0.51 7.00 -18.11
N LEU A 24 0.75 6.23 -19.18
CA LEU A 24 2.10 5.92 -19.64
C LEU A 24 2.86 7.19 -20.06
N LYS A 25 2.19 8.10 -20.77
CA LYS A 25 2.76 9.41 -21.11
C LYS A 25 3.10 10.24 -19.87
N ALA A 26 2.25 10.23 -18.85
CA ALA A 26 2.55 10.94 -17.60
C ALA A 26 3.80 10.39 -16.89
N VAL A 27 3.95 9.07 -16.83
CA VAL A 27 5.14 8.42 -16.25
C VAL A 27 6.39 8.70 -17.08
N ILE A 28 6.32 8.66 -18.41
CA ILE A 28 7.45 9.01 -19.27
C ILE A 28 7.84 10.48 -19.06
N ASN A 29 6.87 11.40 -19.08
CA ASN A 29 7.14 12.81 -18.82
C ASN A 29 7.80 13.03 -17.46
N TYR A 30 7.41 12.25 -16.44
CA TYR A 30 8.04 12.27 -15.14
C TYR A 30 9.50 11.85 -15.18
N VAL A 31 9.83 10.75 -15.87
CA VAL A 31 11.23 10.29 -16.00
C VAL A 31 12.14 11.37 -16.59
N TYR A 32 11.62 12.20 -17.50
CA TYR A 32 12.40 13.30 -18.10
C TYR A 32 12.37 14.62 -17.32
N SER A 33 11.27 14.92 -16.61
CA SER A 33 11.07 16.23 -15.96
C SER A 33 11.26 16.23 -14.43
N GLY A 34 11.21 15.05 -13.80
CA GLY A 34 11.13 14.90 -12.35
C GLY A 34 9.79 15.32 -11.75
N MET A 35 8.78 15.69 -12.56
CA MET A 35 7.47 16.15 -12.09
C MET A 35 6.34 15.26 -12.58
N ILE A 36 5.46 14.86 -11.67
CA ILE A 36 4.25 14.09 -12.00
C ILE A 36 3.07 14.64 -11.20
N ASN A 37 1.93 14.80 -11.86
CA ASN A 37 0.69 15.12 -11.19
C ASN A 37 -0.13 13.85 -11.02
N ILE A 38 -0.41 13.47 -9.78
CA ILE A 38 -1.16 12.28 -9.42
C ILE A 38 -2.55 12.72 -8.96
N THR A 39 -3.59 12.28 -9.68
CA THR A 39 -4.99 12.54 -9.34
C THR A 39 -5.69 11.25 -8.94
N GLU A 40 -6.81 11.32 -8.22
CA GLU A 40 -7.57 10.14 -7.79
C GLU A 40 -8.00 9.25 -8.97
N ASP A 41 -8.26 9.84 -10.15
CA ASP A 41 -8.63 9.09 -11.36
C ASP A 41 -7.45 8.44 -12.09
N SER A 42 -6.23 8.99 -11.92
CA SER A 42 -5.03 8.55 -12.65
C SER A 42 -4.09 7.69 -11.81
N VAL A 43 -4.22 7.75 -10.49
CA VAL A 43 -3.27 7.19 -9.54
C VAL A 43 -3.11 5.68 -9.68
N GLU A 44 -4.21 4.93 -9.86
CA GLU A 44 -4.17 3.48 -10.02
C GLU A 44 -3.37 3.09 -11.27
N SER A 45 -3.66 3.73 -12.40
CA SER A 45 -2.94 3.47 -13.66
C SER A 45 -1.47 3.87 -13.57
N ILE A 46 -1.15 5.00 -12.93
CA ILE A 46 0.23 5.45 -12.72
C ILE A 46 0.99 4.47 -11.81
N LEU A 47 0.37 3.99 -10.73
CA LEU A 47 1.00 3.06 -9.80
C LEU A 47 1.25 1.69 -10.42
N LEU A 48 0.33 1.18 -11.24
CA LEU A 48 0.54 -0.06 -11.98
C LEU A 48 1.75 0.03 -12.92
N ILE A 49 1.85 1.12 -13.68
CA ILE A 49 2.97 1.36 -14.60
C ILE A 49 4.29 1.50 -13.83
N THR A 50 4.30 2.33 -12.80
CA THR A 50 5.52 2.56 -12.00
C THR A 50 5.95 1.32 -11.23
N ASN A 51 5.03 0.47 -10.80
CA ASN A 51 5.35 -0.82 -10.22
C ASN A 51 5.98 -1.77 -11.25
N MET A 52 5.42 -1.85 -12.46
CA MET A 52 5.98 -2.67 -13.54
C MET A 52 7.37 -2.19 -13.96
N LEU A 53 7.53 -0.89 -14.14
CA LEU A 53 8.79 -0.26 -14.56
C LEU A 53 9.79 -0.07 -13.40
N GLN A 54 9.44 -0.52 -12.19
CA GLN A 54 10.28 -0.45 -10.98
C GLN A 54 10.73 0.98 -10.62
N ILE A 55 9.83 1.96 -10.79
CA ILE A 55 10.07 3.37 -10.42
C ILE A 55 9.60 3.58 -8.98
N ASP A 56 10.48 3.28 -8.02
CA ASP A 56 10.12 3.24 -6.59
C ASP A 56 9.70 4.60 -6.00
N TRP A 57 10.29 5.70 -6.46
CA TRP A 57 10.03 7.03 -5.88
C TRP A 57 8.55 7.45 -5.98
N VAL A 58 7.87 7.11 -7.08
CA VAL A 58 6.44 7.46 -7.24
C VAL A 58 5.58 6.71 -6.22
N LYS A 59 5.95 5.46 -5.89
CA LYS A 59 5.29 4.66 -4.85
C LYS A 59 5.49 5.28 -3.47
N ASP A 60 6.69 5.80 -3.18
CA ASP A 60 6.97 6.49 -1.92
C ASP A 60 6.13 7.76 -1.76
N GLN A 61 6.05 8.60 -2.81
CA GLN A 61 5.22 9.81 -2.78
C GLN A 61 3.74 9.50 -2.56
N TYR A 62 3.22 8.47 -3.25
CA TYR A 62 1.85 8.04 -3.03
C TYR A 62 1.63 7.46 -1.63
N GLY A 63 2.61 6.72 -1.09
CA GLY A 63 2.58 6.24 0.28
C GLY A 63 2.46 7.39 1.29
N GLN A 64 3.21 8.48 1.10
CA GLN A 64 3.12 9.69 1.93
C GLN A 64 1.76 10.39 1.79
N PHE A 65 1.25 10.49 0.56
CA PHE A 65 -0.08 11.04 0.31
C PHE A 65 -1.18 10.25 1.03
N LEU A 66 -1.11 8.91 0.97
CA LEU A 66 -2.03 8.05 1.71
C LEU A 66 -1.87 8.21 3.21
N GLN A 67 -0.64 8.27 3.73
CA GLN A 67 -0.37 8.42 5.16
C GLN A 67 -1.05 9.66 5.75
N GLN A 68 -1.07 10.78 5.01
CA GLN A 68 -1.75 12.02 5.42
C GLN A 68 -3.28 11.91 5.44
N ARG A 69 -3.85 10.93 4.74
CA ARG A 69 -5.30 10.72 4.57
C ARG A 69 -5.83 9.49 5.33
N VAL A 70 -4.96 8.69 5.95
CA VAL A 70 -5.37 7.54 6.77
C VAL A 70 -6.23 8.03 7.93
N LYS A 71 -7.42 7.46 8.04
CA LYS A 71 -8.37 7.59 9.14
C LYS A 71 -8.65 6.21 9.71
N VAL A 72 -9.12 6.16 10.95
CA VAL A 72 -9.54 4.91 11.61
C VAL A 72 -10.60 4.17 10.78
N THR A 73 -11.47 4.91 10.08
CA THR A 73 -12.56 4.36 9.26
C THR A 73 -12.13 3.76 7.92
N ASN A 74 -10.95 4.11 7.39
CA ASN A 74 -10.47 3.67 6.07
C ASN A 74 -9.08 3.00 6.10
N CYS A 75 -8.60 2.62 7.29
CA CYS A 75 -7.21 2.22 7.46
C CYS A 75 -6.90 0.82 6.90
N PHE A 76 -7.88 -0.07 6.80
CA PHE A 76 -7.66 -1.42 6.26
C PHE A 76 -7.65 -1.39 4.73
N SER A 77 -8.57 -0.64 4.11
CA SER A 77 -8.51 -0.40 2.66
C SER A 77 -7.22 0.29 2.26
N THR A 78 -6.82 1.33 2.99
CA THR A 78 -5.54 2.03 2.76
C THR A 78 -4.34 1.09 2.93
N ARG A 79 -4.39 0.17 3.91
CA ARG A 79 -3.35 -0.85 4.09
C ARG A 79 -3.27 -1.82 2.91
N ARG A 80 -4.41 -2.33 2.44
CA ARG A 80 -4.47 -3.22 1.26
C ARG A 80 -3.85 -2.54 0.03
N ILE A 81 -4.13 -1.26 -0.18
CA ILE A 81 -3.53 -0.46 -1.26
C ILE A 81 -2.01 -0.37 -1.11
N ALA A 82 -1.51 -0.12 0.11
CA ALA A 82 -0.07 -0.13 0.35
C ALA A 82 0.58 -1.49 0.11
N ASP A 83 -0.05 -2.58 0.51
CA ASP A 83 0.47 -3.94 0.26
C ASP A 83 0.49 -4.24 -1.25
N MET A 84 -0.57 -3.86 -1.98
CA MET A 84 -0.69 -4.05 -3.43
C MET A 84 0.41 -3.33 -4.22
N TYR A 85 0.76 -2.11 -3.82
CA TYR A 85 1.81 -1.32 -4.47
C TYR A 85 3.16 -1.39 -3.75
N SER A 86 3.32 -2.28 -2.76
CA SER A 86 4.56 -2.42 -1.99
C SER A 86 5.08 -1.11 -1.36
N CYS A 87 4.18 -0.24 -0.90
CA CYS A 87 4.52 1.03 -0.26
C CYS A 87 4.99 0.80 1.20
N LYS A 88 6.29 0.54 1.37
CA LYS A 88 6.89 0.17 2.67
C LYS A 88 6.66 1.20 3.78
N GLN A 89 6.75 2.50 3.46
CA GLN A 89 6.57 3.58 4.44
C GLN A 89 5.18 3.54 5.10
N LEU A 90 4.14 3.35 4.28
CA LEU A 90 2.77 3.26 4.80
C LEU A 90 2.54 1.98 5.59
N GLY A 91 3.20 0.88 5.20
CA GLY A 91 3.18 -0.38 5.94
C GLY A 91 3.73 -0.24 7.36
N ASN A 92 4.86 0.47 7.53
CA ASN A 92 5.46 0.71 8.83
C ASN A 92 4.58 1.62 9.69
N TYR A 93 4.08 2.73 9.11
CA TYR A 93 3.15 3.63 9.80
C TYR A 93 1.91 2.88 10.33
N TRP A 94 1.39 1.95 9.54
CA TRP A 94 0.25 1.14 9.93
C TRP A 94 0.57 0.24 11.14
N SER A 95 1.70 -0.48 11.10
CA SER A 95 2.11 -1.38 12.18
C SER A 95 2.49 -0.65 13.47
N GLU A 96 3.22 0.47 13.36
CA GLU A 96 3.77 1.19 14.51
C GLU A 96 2.76 2.16 15.15
N TYR A 97 1.81 2.68 14.38
CA TYR A 97 0.92 3.75 14.86
C TYR A 97 -0.55 3.32 14.92
N ILE A 98 -1.10 2.84 13.80
CA ILE A 98 -2.54 2.55 13.72
C ILE A 98 -2.90 1.32 14.53
N LEU A 99 -2.17 0.22 14.35
CA LEU A 99 -2.45 -1.03 15.06
C LEU A 99 -2.31 -0.86 16.58
N LEU A 100 -1.18 -0.30 17.02
CA LEU A 100 -0.87 -0.12 18.44
C LEU A 100 -1.83 0.81 19.19
N ARG A 101 -2.23 1.94 18.57
CA ARG A 101 -2.97 2.99 19.28
C ARG A 101 -4.48 2.92 19.10
N CYS A 102 -4.95 2.31 18.01
CA CYS A 102 -6.35 2.39 17.62
C CYS A 102 -7.06 1.03 17.68
N PHE A 103 -6.42 -0.09 17.99
CA PHE A 103 -7.04 -1.42 17.94
C PHE A 103 -8.42 -1.52 18.61
N PRO A 104 -8.65 -1.00 19.84
CA PRO A 104 -9.98 -1.06 20.47
C PRO A 104 -11.07 -0.30 19.69
N ARG A 105 -10.68 0.68 18.89
CA ARG A 105 -11.58 1.41 17.99
C ARG A 105 -11.75 0.68 16.66
N LEU A 106 -10.69 0.04 16.17
CA LEU A 106 -10.68 -0.69 14.89
C LEU A 106 -11.67 -1.85 14.87
N ILE A 107 -11.81 -2.60 15.97
CA ILE A 107 -12.75 -3.74 16.04
C ILE A 107 -14.22 -3.37 15.79
N ASN A 108 -14.57 -2.09 15.97
CA ASN A 108 -15.93 -1.58 15.78
C ASN A 108 -16.13 -0.88 14.43
N VAL A 109 -15.09 -0.82 13.58
CA VAL A 109 -15.16 -0.19 12.26
C VAL A 109 -15.70 -1.20 11.25
N GLU A 110 -16.56 -0.73 10.34
CA GLU A 110 -17.15 -1.57 9.28
C GLU A 110 -16.09 -2.29 8.44
N GLU A 111 -15.00 -1.62 8.07
CA GLU A 111 -13.88 -2.25 7.34
C GLU A 111 -13.27 -3.45 8.08
N PHE A 112 -13.27 -3.45 9.42
CA PHE A 112 -12.75 -4.58 10.18
C PHE A 112 -13.65 -5.81 10.03
N LEU A 113 -14.97 -5.62 9.98
CA LEU A 113 -15.95 -6.68 9.76
C LEU A 113 -15.89 -7.25 8.34
N GLN A 114 -15.29 -6.50 7.40
CA GLN A 114 -15.08 -6.89 6.01
C GLN A 114 -13.69 -7.51 5.76
N LEU A 115 -12.90 -7.76 6.81
CA LEU A 115 -11.62 -8.45 6.67
C LEU A 115 -11.83 -9.93 6.37
N SER A 116 -10.96 -10.47 5.52
CA SER A 116 -10.89 -11.92 5.34
C SER A 116 -10.31 -12.59 6.60
N PHE A 117 -10.54 -13.90 6.73
CA PHE A 117 -9.95 -14.68 7.82
C PHE A 117 -8.42 -14.52 7.89
N ASP A 118 -7.74 -14.56 6.74
CA ASP A 118 -6.28 -14.39 6.65
C ASP A 118 -5.81 -13.02 7.14
N GLU A 119 -6.57 -11.97 6.84
CA GLU A 119 -6.25 -10.62 7.29
C GLU A 119 -6.43 -10.47 8.80
N VAL A 120 -7.50 -11.05 9.36
CA VAL A 120 -7.71 -11.08 10.82
C VAL A 120 -6.59 -11.84 11.52
N CYS A 121 -6.21 -13.02 11.00
CA CYS A 121 -5.08 -13.79 11.51
C CYS A 121 -3.78 -13.01 11.44
N ARG A 122 -3.51 -12.30 10.34
CA ARG A 122 -2.32 -11.45 10.20
C ARG A 122 -2.28 -10.36 11.27
N GLN A 123 -3.43 -9.78 11.62
CA GLN A 123 -3.46 -8.80 12.71
C GLN A 123 -3.25 -9.46 14.07
N ALA A 124 -3.94 -10.56 14.35
CA ALA A 124 -3.81 -11.27 15.63
C ALA A 124 -2.38 -11.79 15.88
N MET A 125 -1.68 -12.21 14.83
CA MET A 125 -0.30 -12.73 14.89
C MET A 125 0.77 -11.62 14.87
N ASN A 126 0.37 -10.36 14.75
CA ASN A 126 1.32 -9.25 14.77
C ASN A 126 1.84 -9.05 16.20
N SER A 127 3.13 -9.30 16.42
CA SER A 127 3.78 -9.21 17.74
C SER A 127 3.71 -7.82 18.39
N ASN A 128 3.39 -6.78 17.62
CA ASN A 128 3.16 -5.43 18.13
C ASN A 128 1.72 -5.20 18.62
N LEU A 129 0.81 -6.18 18.48
CA LEU A 129 -0.58 -5.99 18.88
C LEU A 129 -0.71 -6.15 20.41
N THR A 130 -0.53 -5.05 21.12
CA THR A 130 -0.76 -5.00 22.57
C THR A 130 -2.27 -4.97 22.81
N ILE A 131 -2.90 -6.15 22.89
CA ILE A 131 -4.29 -6.22 23.35
C ILE A 131 -4.26 -5.91 24.84
N PHE A 132 -4.50 -4.66 25.20
CA PHE A 132 -4.97 -4.33 26.54
C PHE A 132 -6.37 -4.93 26.68
N MET A 133 -6.42 -6.23 26.96
CA MET A 133 -7.61 -6.88 27.50
C MET A 133 -7.92 -6.09 28.78
N HIS A 134 -8.87 -5.16 28.72
CA HIS A 134 -9.46 -4.57 29.90
C HIS A 134 -10.21 -5.70 30.59
N ASN A 135 -9.46 -6.47 31.37
CA ASN A 135 -9.97 -7.53 32.19
C ASN A 135 -10.23 -6.90 33.56
N PRO A 136 -11.50 -6.63 33.96
CA PRO A 136 -11.78 -6.12 35.30
C PRO A 136 -11.40 -7.14 36.40
N LYS A 137 -10.96 -8.36 36.03
CA LYS A 137 -10.41 -9.34 36.96
C LYS A 137 -9.12 -9.96 36.38
N LYS A 138 -7.98 -9.46 36.85
CA LYS A 138 -6.64 -10.07 36.77
C LYS A 138 -6.63 -11.53 36.30
N THR A 139 -6.10 -11.80 35.11
CA THR A 139 -5.18 -12.93 34.88
C THR A 139 -4.39 -12.60 33.61
N LEU A 140 -3.08 -12.47 33.75
CA LEU A 140 -2.14 -12.35 32.64
C LEU A 140 -2.19 -13.68 31.88
N ILE A 141 -2.70 -13.67 30.66
CA ILE A 141 -2.41 -14.74 29.70
C ILE A 141 -1.33 -14.15 28.80
N GLU A 142 -0.08 -14.51 29.05
CA GLU A 142 0.97 -14.40 28.04
C GLU A 142 0.55 -15.28 26.87
N VAL A 143 0.35 -14.65 25.70
CA VAL A 143 0.21 -15.38 24.45
C VAL A 143 1.62 -15.51 23.90
N CYS A 144 2.13 -16.75 23.88
CA CYS A 144 3.38 -17.14 23.24
C CYS A 144 3.36 -16.89 21.72
#